data_AF-Q0G2X8-F1
#
_entry.id   AF-Q0G2X8-F1
#
_cell.length_a   1.000
_cell.length_b   1.000
_cell.length_c   1.000
_cell.angle_alpha   90.00
_cell.angle_beta   90.00
_cell.angle_gamma   90.00
#
_symmetry.space_group_name_H-M   'P 1'
#
loop_
_entity.id
_entity.type
_entity.pdbx_description
1 polymer ?
#
loop_
_entity_poly.entity_id
_entity_poly.type
_entity_poly.pdbx_seq_one_letter_code
_entity_poly.pdbx_strand_id
1 'polypeptide(L)'
;MTAAEYKDYYTTGYRTDVDRITIEGDMVSFNKDGKPMAGQYSYDGYEVLTYDKGNRGVRFIFEKTGGDEAAPQFIQFSDHKIAPEKTDHYHLYWGDDRAALLEEVTNWPTYYPASLSGDEIVAEMIAH
;
A
#
# COMPACT_ATOMS: atom_id res chain seq x y z
N MET A 1 0.84 1.59 25.09
CA MET A 1 -0.45 1.40 24.42
C MET A 1 -1.23 0.33 25.15
N THR A 2 -2.50 0.59 25.44
CA THR A 2 -3.48 -0.41 25.83
C THR A 2 -3.92 -1.23 24.61
N ALA A 3 -4.61 -2.35 24.81
CA ALA A 3 -5.15 -3.14 23.70
C ALA A 3 -6.15 -2.34 22.83
N ALA A 4 -6.93 -1.44 23.44
CA ALA A 4 -7.85 -0.57 22.72
C ALA A 4 -7.09 0.44 21.85
N GLU A 5 -6.10 1.13 22.42
CA GLU A 5 -5.28 2.10 21.67
C GLU A 5 -4.52 1.40 20.52
N TYR A 6 -4.03 0.18 20.75
CA TYR A 6 -3.37 -0.62 19.71
C TYR A 6 -4.35 -0.95 18.58
N LYS A 7 -5.57 -1.41 18.92
CA LYS A 7 -6.61 -1.69 17.94
C LYS A 7 -7.00 -0.44 17.14
N ASP A 8 -7.15 0.71 17.79
CA ASP A 8 -7.52 1.97 17.13
C ASP A 8 -6.45 2.46 16.15
N TYR A 9 -5.18 2.28 16.52
CA TYR A 9 -4.03 2.56 15.65
C TYR A 9 -4.09 1.74 14.36
N TYR A 10 -4.21 0.41 14.46
CA TYR A 10 -4.33 -0.46 13.28
C TYR A 10 -5.66 -0.29 12.52
N THR A 11 -6.74 0.06 13.21
CA THR A 11 -8.02 0.36 12.56
C THR A 11 -7.89 1.59 11.67
N THR A 12 -7.15 2.60 12.10
CA THR A 12 -6.85 3.79 11.29
C THR A 12 -5.86 3.45 10.18
N GLY A 13 -4.81 2.69 10.49
CA GLY A 13 -3.81 2.24 9.54
C GLY A 13 -4.42 1.49 8.36
N TYR A 14 -5.22 0.46 8.62
CA TYR A 14 -5.74 -0.43 7.58
C TYR A 14 -6.99 0.07 6.86
N ARG A 15 -7.63 1.14 7.31
CA ARG A 15 -8.91 1.58 6.76
C ARG A 15 -8.77 1.93 5.27
N THR A 16 -9.58 1.27 4.45
CA THR A 16 -9.72 1.55 3.02
C THR A 16 -11.09 1.05 2.55
N ASP A 17 -11.60 1.62 1.46
CA ASP A 17 -12.78 1.12 0.73
C ASP A 17 -12.38 0.34 -0.55
N VAL A 18 -11.07 0.21 -0.82
CA VAL A 18 -10.54 -0.63 -1.89
C VAL A 18 -10.24 -2.03 -1.33
N ASP A 19 -11.13 -2.97 -1.63
CA ASP A 19 -11.10 -4.33 -1.08
C ASP A 19 -10.05 -5.24 -1.73
N ARG A 20 -9.67 -4.95 -2.98
CA ARG A 20 -8.74 -5.77 -3.74
C ARG A 20 -7.92 -4.95 -4.73
N ILE A 21 -6.62 -5.17 -4.70
CA ILE A 21 -5.68 -4.72 -5.72
C ILE A 21 -5.31 -5.90 -6.61
N THR A 22 -5.36 -5.72 -7.92
CA THR A 22 -4.80 -6.66 -8.90
C THR A 22 -3.67 -5.99 -9.65
N ILE A 23 -2.54 -6.69 -9.78
CA ILE A 23 -1.35 -6.20 -10.49
C ILE A 23 -0.99 -7.21 -11.57
N GLU A 24 -1.05 -6.79 -12.82
CA GLU A 24 -0.73 -7.61 -13.99
C GLU A 24 0.20 -6.82 -14.92
N GLY A 25 1.49 -7.17 -14.92
CA GLY A 25 2.50 -6.40 -15.65
C GLY A 25 2.62 -4.98 -15.08
N ASP A 26 2.34 -3.98 -15.91
CA ASP A 26 2.33 -2.56 -15.55
C ASP A 26 0.93 -2.01 -15.24
N MET A 27 -0.09 -2.86 -15.26
CA MET A 27 -1.47 -2.47 -14.95
C MET A 27 -1.79 -2.77 -13.48
N VAL A 28 -2.30 -1.76 -12.77
CA VAL A 28 -2.78 -1.86 -11.39
C VAL A 28 -4.27 -1.50 -11.34
N SER A 29 -5.09 -2.42 -10.83
CA SER A 29 -6.54 -2.26 -10.69
C SER A 29 -6.93 -2.15 -9.22
N PHE A 30 -7.73 -1.13 -8.90
CA PHE A 30 -8.30 -0.86 -7.58
C PHE A 30 -9.77 -1.23 -7.60
N ASN A 31 -10.14 -2.31 -6.90
CA ASN A 31 -11.53 -2.73 -6.79
C ASN A 31 -12.17 -2.06 -5.57
N LYS A 32 -13.14 -1.18 -5.83
CA LYS A 32 -13.94 -0.54 -4.78
C LYS A 32 -15.41 -0.91 -4.99
N ASP A 33 -16.01 -1.60 -4.02
CA ASP A 33 -17.39 -2.07 -4.10
C ASP A 33 -17.71 -2.85 -5.40
N GLY A 34 -16.75 -3.67 -5.85
CA GLY A 34 -16.86 -4.42 -7.11
C GLY A 34 -16.73 -3.59 -8.40
N LYS A 35 -16.42 -2.30 -8.30
CA LYS A 35 -16.14 -1.42 -9.45
C LYS A 35 -14.64 -1.20 -9.56
N PRO A 36 -13.96 -1.85 -10.51
CA PRO A 36 -12.54 -1.63 -10.72
C PRO A 36 -12.29 -0.28 -11.41
N MET A 37 -11.24 0.40 -10.99
CA MET A 37 -10.55 1.43 -11.77
C MET A 37 -9.11 0.97 -12.01
N ALA A 38 -8.60 1.12 -13.23
CA ALA A 38 -7.30 0.61 -13.62
C ALA A 38 -6.40 1.72 -14.15
N GLY A 39 -5.13 1.69 -13.77
CA GLY A 39 -4.08 2.55 -14.34
C GLY A 39 -2.92 1.71 -14.84
N GLN A 40 -2.28 2.19 -15.91
CA GLN A 40 -0.95 1.74 -16.32
C GLN A 40 0.07 2.64 -15.64
N TYR A 41 1.06 2.06 -14.97
CA TYR A 41 1.99 2.78 -14.12
C TYR A 41 3.44 2.56 -14.55
N SER A 42 4.20 3.66 -14.59
CA SER A 42 5.64 3.65 -14.83
C SER A 42 6.38 3.97 -13.54
N TYR A 43 7.55 3.35 -13.36
CA TYR A 43 8.38 3.57 -12.18
C TYR A 43 8.93 5.00 -12.12
N ASP A 44 8.75 5.66 -10.99
CA ASP A 44 9.15 7.06 -10.69
C ASP A 44 10.16 7.13 -9.53
N GLY A 45 10.97 6.08 -9.38
CA GLY A 45 12.04 6.03 -8.39
C GLY A 45 11.57 5.60 -7.00
N TYR A 46 12.39 5.91 -6.00
CA TYR A 46 12.10 5.61 -4.60
C TYR A 46 12.55 6.74 -3.68
N GLU A 47 11.93 6.81 -2.51
CA GLU A 47 12.30 7.75 -1.45
C GLU A 47 12.58 7.00 -0.16
N VAL A 48 13.57 7.47 0.60
CA VAL A 48 13.87 6.90 1.92
C VAL A 48 13.36 7.84 3.00
N LEU A 49 12.35 7.38 3.72
CA LEU A 49 11.74 8.12 4.82
C LEU A 49 12.49 7.83 6.12
N THR A 50 12.61 8.86 6.97
CA THR A 50 13.06 8.73 8.36
C THR A 50 11.91 9.18 9.24
N TYR A 51 11.35 8.26 10.03
CA TYR A 51 10.22 8.54 10.90
C TYR A 51 10.69 9.16 12.21
N ASP A 52 9.78 9.81 12.95
CA ASP A 52 10.08 10.48 14.23
C ASP A 52 10.77 9.57 15.26
N LYS A 53 10.48 8.27 15.22
CA LYS A 53 11.09 7.27 16.11
C LYS A 53 12.49 6.85 15.68
N GLY A 54 13.03 7.40 14.58
CA GLY A 54 14.35 7.14 14.03
C GLY A 54 14.44 5.90 13.12
N ASN A 55 13.38 5.08 13.04
CA ASN A 55 13.28 4.02 12.05
C ASN A 55 13.13 4.60 10.64
N ARG A 56 13.49 3.81 9.63
CA ARG A 56 13.46 4.21 8.22
C ARG A 56 12.57 3.28 7.42
N GLY A 57 11.98 3.80 6.35
CA GLY A 57 11.19 3.05 5.38
C GLY A 57 11.52 3.49 3.97
N VAL A 58 11.25 2.64 2.98
CA VAL A 58 11.41 2.97 1.56
C VAL A 58 10.04 3.01 0.91
N ARG A 59 9.77 4.08 0.16
CA ARG A 59 8.60 4.19 -0.72
C ARG A 59 9.05 3.98 -2.16
N PHE A 60 8.53 2.96 -2.84
CA PHE A 60 8.70 2.77 -4.28
C PHE A 60 7.55 3.45 -5.01
N ILE A 61 7.85 4.40 -5.88
CA ILE A 61 6.87 5.33 -6.44
C ILE A 61 6.62 4.98 -7.90
N PHE A 62 5.36 5.04 -8.30
CA PHE A 62 4.97 4.89 -9.69
C PHE A 62 3.96 5.97 -10.08
N GLU A 63 4.09 6.48 -11.30
CA GLU A 63 3.21 7.48 -11.90
C GLU A 63 2.32 6.84 -12.97
N LYS A 64 1.05 7.20 -12.99
CA LYS A 64 0.09 6.75 -13.99
C LYS A 64 0.42 7.37 -15.34
N THR A 65 0.65 6.52 -16.33
CA THR A 65 0.92 6.92 -17.73
C THR A 65 -0.25 6.64 -18.65
N GLY A 66 -1.28 5.92 -18.19
CA GLY A 66 -2.48 5.59 -18.95
C GLY A 66 -3.52 4.85 -18.12
N GLY A 67 -4.63 4.46 -18.76
CA GLY A 67 -5.76 3.79 -18.10
C GLY A 67 -6.91 4.75 -17.80
N ASP A 68 -7.73 4.40 -16.81
CA ASP A 68 -8.93 5.14 -16.44
C ASP A 68 -8.56 6.51 -15.86
N GLU A 69 -9.34 7.54 -16.22
CA GLU A 69 -9.19 8.88 -15.64
C GLU A 69 -9.32 8.86 -14.12
N ALA A 70 -10.22 8.02 -13.59
CA ALA A 70 -10.48 7.89 -12.16
C ALA A 70 -9.40 7.13 -11.37
N ALA A 71 -8.47 6.44 -12.03
CA ALA A 71 -7.36 5.78 -11.34
C ALA A 71 -6.39 6.84 -10.76
N PRO A 72 -5.76 6.61 -9.61
CA PRO A 72 -4.85 7.58 -8.97
C PRO A 72 -3.70 8.01 -9.89
N GLN A 73 -3.26 9.28 -9.84
CA GLN A 73 -2.09 9.70 -10.62
C GLN A 73 -0.78 9.09 -10.09
N PHE A 74 -0.67 8.88 -8.78
CA PHE A 74 0.51 8.29 -8.14
C PHE A 74 0.12 7.14 -7.23
N ILE A 75 0.99 6.13 -7.20
CA ILE A 75 0.93 5.03 -6.25
C ILE A 75 2.30 4.83 -5.61
N GLN A 76 2.34 4.48 -4.33
CA GLN A 76 3.56 4.24 -3.59
C GLN A 76 3.47 2.95 -2.79
N PHE A 77 4.42 2.04 -3.00
CA PHE A 77 4.52 0.79 -2.25
C PHE A 77 5.52 0.93 -1.11
N SER A 78 5.20 0.30 0.02
CA SER A 78 6.12 0.05 1.14
C SER A 78 5.87 -1.36 1.66
N ASP A 79 6.86 -2.24 1.59
CA ASP A 79 6.73 -3.67 1.90
C ASP A 79 7.83 -4.18 2.85
N HIS A 80 8.54 -3.27 3.51
CA HIS A 80 9.70 -3.55 4.35
C HIS A 80 10.94 -4.08 3.61
N LYS A 81 10.90 -4.20 2.28
CA LYS A 81 12.04 -4.59 1.45
C LYS A 81 12.73 -3.35 0.88
N ILE A 82 14.01 -3.50 0.57
CA ILE A 82 14.86 -2.39 0.04
C ILE A 82 15.61 -2.78 -1.24
N ALA A 83 15.33 -3.97 -1.76
CA ALA A 83 15.94 -4.54 -2.95
C ALA A 83 14.91 -5.42 -3.68
N PRO A 84 15.12 -5.74 -4.97
CA PRO A 84 14.18 -6.55 -5.74
C PRO A 84 13.96 -7.93 -5.12
N GLU A 85 12.75 -8.14 -4.60
CA GLU A 85 12.31 -9.39 -4.00
C GLU A 85 10.79 -9.49 -4.12
N LYS A 86 10.24 -10.70 -4.15
CA LYS A 86 8.79 -10.87 -4.09
C LYS A 86 8.29 -10.48 -2.70
N THR A 87 7.28 -9.61 -2.64
CA THR A 87 6.67 -9.18 -1.38
C THR A 87 5.76 -10.25 -0.77
N ASP A 88 5.75 -10.32 0.56
CA ASP A 88 4.84 -11.17 1.34
C ASP A 88 3.52 -10.41 1.59
N HIS A 89 3.62 -9.12 1.91
CA HIS A 89 2.52 -8.15 1.95
C HIS A 89 3.03 -6.74 1.73
N TYR A 90 2.16 -5.80 1.40
CA TYR A 90 2.55 -4.41 1.20
C TYR A 90 1.54 -3.42 1.76
N HIS A 91 2.04 -2.23 2.09
CA HIS A 91 1.26 -1.02 2.25
C HIS A 91 1.21 -0.27 0.92
N LEU A 92 0.03 0.20 0.54
CA LEU A 92 -0.18 0.95 -0.69
C LEU A 92 -0.76 2.32 -0.36
N TYR A 93 -0.14 3.36 -0.92
CA TYR A 93 -0.59 4.74 -0.84
C TYR A 93 -0.91 5.20 -2.24
N TRP A 94 -2.01 5.93 -2.42
CA TRP A 94 -2.41 6.41 -3.74
C TRP A 94 -3.14 7.74 -3.67
N GLY A 95 -3.00 8.54 -4.72
CA GLY A 95 -3.61 9.86 -4.82
C GLY A 95 -3.00 10.66 -5.96
N ASP A 96 -3.34 11.94 -6.03
CA ASP A 96 -2.93 12.80 -7.15
C ASP A 96 -1.75 13.73 -6.83
N ASP A 97 -1.26 13.70 -5.59
CA ASP A 97 -0.10 14.48 -5.13
C ASP A 97 0.99 13.55 -4.59
N ARG A 98 2.06 13.38 -5.39
CA ARG A 98 3.23 12.55 -5.06
C ARG A 98 3.84 12.92 -3.70
N ALA A 99 3.97 14.22 -3.40
CA ALA A 99 4.65 14.68 -2.20
C ALA A 99 3.76 14.49 -0.96
N ALA A 100 2.47 14.80 -1.07
CA ALA A 100 1.53 14.60 0.04
C ALA A 100 1.47 13.12 0.48
N LEU A 101 1.58 12.17 -0.46
CA LEU A 101 1.62 10.74 -0.12
C LEU A 101 2.84 10.33 0.70
N LEU A 102 3.98 11.03 0.57
CA LEU A 102 5.19 10.77 1.36
C LEU A 102 5.04 11.23 2.81
N GLU A 103 4.22 12.27 3.04
CA GLU A 103 3.88 12.79 4.37
C GLU A 103 2.81 11.95 5.07
N GLU A 104 2.05 11.12 4.34
CA GLU A 104 1.04 10.23 4.91
C GLU A 104 1.69 9.05 5.65
N VAL A 105 1.56 9.07 6.98
CA VAL A 105 2.11 8.06 7.90
C VAL A 105 1.05 7.49 8.86
N THR A 106 -0.21 7.88 8.72
CA THR A 106 -1.31 7.54 9.62
C THR A 106 -2.24 6.47 9.04
N ASN A 107 -2.56 6.56 7.75
CA ASN A 107 -3.35 5.59 7.00
C ASN A 107 -2.46 4.92 5.96
N TRP A 108 -2.40 3.59 6.04
CA TRP A 108 -1.51 2.73 5.25
C TRP A 108 -2.24 1.42 4.93
N PRO A 109 -3.20 1.48 3.98
CA PRO A 109 -3.94 0.31 3.52
C PRO A 109 -3.00 -0.84 3.19
N THR A 110 -3.30 -2.02 3.73
CA THR A 110 -2.40 -3.17 3.72
C THR A 110 -3.03 -4.36 3.02
N TYR A 111 -2.26 -4.99 2.15
CA TYR A 111 -2.74 -6.05 1.27
C TYR A 111 -1.86 -7.29 1.37
N TYR A 112 -2.50 -8.44 1.49
CA TYR A 112 -1.91 -9.78 1.48
C TYR A 112 -2.32 -10.55 0.21
N PRO A 113 -1.59 -11.61 -0.18
CA PRO A 113 -1.97 -12.46 -1.29
C PRO A 113 -3.38 -13.04 -1.14
N ALA A 114 -4.21 -12.91 -2.17
CA ALA A 114 -5.62 -13.33 -2.14
C ALA A 114 -5.84 -14.85 -1.98
N SER A 115 -4.78 -15.65 -2.11
CA SER A 115 -4.82 -17.10 -1.87
C SER A 115 -4.77 -17.48 -0.39
N LEU A 116 -4.40 -16.55 0.50
CA LEU A 116 -4.31 -16.82 1.94
C LEU A 116 -5.70 -16.80 2.59
N SER A 117 -5.89 -17.71 3.52
CA SER A 117 -7.00 -17.70 4.47
C SER A 117 -6.81 -16.66 5.57
N GLY A 118 -7.88 -16.34 6.30
CA GLY A 118 -7.79 -15.42 7.44
C GLY A 118 -6.83 -15.90 8.54
N ASP A 119 -6.77 -17.21 8.79
CA ASP A 119 -5.85 -17.78 9.79
C ASP A 119 -4.38 -17.70 9.34
N GLU A 120 -4.10 -17.89 8.05
CA GLU A 120 -2.75 -17.71 7.49
C GLU A 120 -2.31 -16.24 7.56
N ILE A 121 -3.20 -15.30 7.24
CA ILE A 121 -2.91 -13.86 7.41
C ILE A 121 -2.60 -13.54 8.87
N VAL A 122 -3.38 -14.06 9.82
CA VAL A 122 -3.10 -13.86 11.26
C VAL A 122 -1.74 -14.44 11.65
N ALA A 123 -1.38 -15.61 11.15
CA ALA A 123 -0.09 -16.23 11.41
C ALA A 123 1.08 -15.38 10.88
N GLU A 124 0.95 -14.85 9.66
CA GLU A 124 1.95 -13.94 9.07
C GLU A 124 2.07 -12.63 9.86
N MET A 125 0.94 -12.02 10.25
CA MET A 125 0.93 -10.79 11.07
C MET A 125 1.59 -10.97 12.43
N ILE A 126 1.52 -12.16 13.04
CA ILE A 126 2.14 -12.46 14.33
C ILE A 126 3.65 -12.72 14.19
N ALA A 127 4.08 -13.21 13.03
CA ALA A 127 5.48 -13.50 12.75
C ALA A 127 6.32 -12.26 12.40
N HIS A 128 5.67 -11.13 12.09
CA HIS A 128 6.28 -9.86 11.69
C HIS A 128 6.53 -8.89 12.86
#